data_AF-A0A8X7XPV9-F1
#
_entry.id   AF-A0A8X7XPV9-F1
#
_cell.length_a   1.000
_cell.length_b   1.000
_cell.length_c   1.000
_cell.angle_alpha   90.00
_cell.angle_beta   90.00
_cell.angle_gamma   90.00
#
_symmetry.space_group_name_H-M   'P 1'
#
loop_
_entity.id
_entity.type
_entity.pdbx_description
1 polymer ?
#
loop_
_entity_poly.entity_id
_entity_poly.type
_entity_poly.pdbx_seq_one_letter_code
_entity_poly.pdbx_strand_id
1 'polypeptide(L)'
;MAETRSSWGVVQAGGAKPPSVPKYGVSRAASGHSKTITAHSIFSNYLPNTVEPKLADAKMVCDVVSRMEDTEPFSPELLTAMMRLWADSGIQECFNRSREYQLNDSAKYYLDSLDRIGAADYQPTEQDILRTRVKTTGIVETHFTFKNLHFRLFDVGGQRSERKKWIHCFEDVTAIIFCVALSGYDQVLHEDETTNRMHESLKLFDSICNNKWFTDTSIILFLNKRDIFEDKILKSPLTICFPEYTGPNTFTDAVAYIQSQYESKNKSPNKEIYTHITCATDTNNIQFVFDAVTDVIIANNLRGCGLY
;
A
#
# COMPACT_ATOMS: atom_id res chain seq x y z
N MET A 1 5.04 -4.61 2.08
CA MET A 1 3.68 -4.71 1.51
C MET A 1 2.79 -3.48 1.72
N ALA A 2 3.14 -2.50 2.57
CA ALA A 2 2.36 -1.26 2.71
C ALA A 2 2.72 -0.21 1.62
N GLU A 3 2.73 -0.62 0.34
CA GLU A 3 2.83 0.36 -0.74
C GLU A 3 1.45 0.98 -1.00
N THR A 4 1.45 2.29 -1.23
CA THR A 4 0.25 3.07 -1.58
C THR A 4 -0.37 2.66 -2.93
N ARG A 5 0.14 1.63 -3.60
CA ARG A 5 -0.17 1.24 -4.98
C ARG A 5 -0.16 -0.27 -5.15
N SER A 6 -0.63 -0.71 -6.30
CA SER A 6 -0.59 -2.10 -6.68
C SER A 6 0.85 -2.61 -6.74
N SER A 7 1.23 -3.40 -5.74
CA SER A 7 2.47 -4.15 -5.67
C SER A 7 2.17 -5.59 -6.08
N TRP A 8 3.15 -6.33 -6.56
CA TRP A 8 3.01 -7.77 -6.72
C TRP A 8 4.23 -8.49 -6.16
N GLY A 9 4.02 -9.71 -5.70
CA GLY A 9 5.05 -10.59 -5.18
C GLY A 9 5.05 -11.93 -5.91
N VAL A 10 6.23 -12.47 -6.15
CA VAL A 10 6.42 -13.84 -6.69
C VAL A 10 6.65 -14.76 -5.51
N VAL A 11 5.88 -15.84 -5.45
CA VAL A 11 6.11 -16.94 -4.51
C VAL A 11 6.67 -18.13 -5.29
N GLN A 12 7.82 -18.61 -4.87
CA GLN A 12 8.39 -19.88 -5.34
C GLN A 12 8.50 -20.86 -4.16
N ALA A 13 7.82 -22.00 -4.26
CA ALA A 13 7.90 -23.10 -3.28
C ALA A 13 8.83 -24.19 -3.83
N GLY A 14 9.85 -24.58 -3.07
CA GLY A 14 10.79 -25.63 -3.47
C GLY A 14 11.50 -26.27 -2.27
N GLY A 15 11.84 -27.55 -2.39
CA GLY A 15 12.59 -28.30 -1.38
C GLY A 15 14.09 -28.33 -1.69
N ALA A 16 14.91 -27.62 -0.90
CA ALA A 16 16.19 -28.08 -0.33
C ALA A 16 17.06 -26.94 0.25
N LYS A 17 17.60 -27.26 1.44
CA LYS A 17 18.71 -26.73 2.27
C LYS A 17 18.83 -25.22 2.60
N PRO A 18 19.08 -24.89 3.89
CA PRO A 18 19.09 -23.51 4.37
C PRO A 18 20.44 -22.81 4.08
N PRO A 19 20.45 -21.58 3.53
CA PRO A 19 21.56 -20.67 3.67
C PRO A 19 21.44 -19.86 4.96
N SER A 20 22.58 -19.41 5.47
CA SER A 20 22.74 -18.64 6.72
C SER A 20 22.08 -17.27 6.67
N VAL A 21 21.36 -16.95 7.75
CA VAL A 21 20.65 -15.68 7.98
C VAL A 21 21.62 -14.49 8.13
N PRO A 22 21.51 -13.41 7.34
CA PRO A 22 22.09 -12.13 7.70
C PRO A 22 21.15 -11.39 8.68
N LYS A 23 21.72 -10.84 9.75
CA LYS A 23 20.99 -9.96 10.68
C LYS A 23 20.72 -8.62 10.00
N TYR A 24 19.45 -8.22 9.91
CA TYR A 24 19.06 -6.89 9.44
C TYR A 24 19.38 -5.82 10.49
N GLY A 25 20.07 -4.75 10.07
CA GLY A 25 20.11 -3.49 10.79
C GLY A 25 18.98 -2.60 10.27
N VAL A 26 18.07 -2.18 11.15
CA VAL A 26 17.06 -1.16 10.83
C VAL A 26 17.78 0.18 10.66
N SER A 27 17.79 0.73 9.45
CA SER A 27 18.35 2.06 9.19
C SER A 27 17.49 3.13 9.89
N ARG A 28 18.12 3.87 10.81
CA ARG A 28 17.53 5.00 11.56
C ARG A 28 16.93 6.11 10.67
N ALA A 29 17.24 6.14 9.38
CA ALA A 29 16.88 7.21 8.45
C ALA A 29 15.42 7.17 7.92
N ALA A 30 14.69 6.07 8.11
CA ALA A 30 13.35 5.91 7.50
C ALA A 30 12.20 6.56 8.30
N SER A 31 12.44 7.02 9.52
CA SER A 31 11.37 7.44 10.44
C SER A 31 10.99 8.92 10.34
N GLY A 32 11.87 9.82 9.88
CA GLY A 32 11.61 11.26 9.80
C GLY A 32 10.94 11.70 8.49
N HIS A 33 11.51 11.31 7.34
CA HIS A 33 11.05 11.73 6.00
C HIS A 33 9.56 11.43 5.72
N SER A 34 9.01 10.32 6.21
CA SER A 34 7.60 9.98 5.93
C SER A 34 6.60 10.79 6.78
N LYS A 35 7.02 11.37 7.91
CA LYS A 35 6.13 11.99 8.90
C LYS A 35 5.86 13.46 8.57
N THR A 36 6.88 14.21 8.18
CA THR A 36 6.78 15.67 7.97
C THR A 36 6.30 16.04 6.56
N ILE A 37 6.66 15.26 5.53
CA ILE A 37 6.12 15.42 4.16
C ILE A 37 4.59 15.30 4.15
N THR A 38 4.05 14.42 4.98
CA THR A 38 2.61 14.19 5.09
C THR A 38 1.87 15.39 5.70
N ALA A 39 2.50 16.07 6.65
CA ALA A 39 1.98 17.30 7.25
C ALA A 39 2.06 18.48 6.27
N HIS A 40 3.20 18.61 5.56
CA HIS A 40 3.41 19.66 4.55
C HIS A 40 2.33 19.68 3.47
N SER A 41 1.99 18.52 2.90
CA SER A 41 0.98 18.42 1.83
C SER A 41 -0.42 18.90 2.25
N ILE A 42 -0.79 18.75 3.53
CA ILE A 42 -2.09 19.25 4.03
C ILE A 42 -1.96 20.75 4.31
N PHE A 43 -0.86 21.17 4.94
CA PHE A 43 -0.67 22.53 5.41
C PHE A 43 -0.50 23.51 4.26
N SER A 44 0.23 23.14 3.19
CA SER A 44 0.43 23.98 2.01
C SER A 44 -0.87 24.29 1.26
N ASN A 45 -1.84 23.36 1.28
CA ASN A 45 -3.14 23.53 0.63
C ASN A 45 -4.14 24.36 1.47
N TYR A 46 -3.83 24.61 2.75
CA TYR A 46 -4.68 25.37 3.68
C TYR A 46 -4.29 26.86 3.80
N LEU A 47 -3.05 27.21 3.43
CA LEU A 47 -2.48 28.56 3.56
C LEU A 47 -3.32 29.73 2.99
N PRO A 48 -4.16 29.60 1.94
CA PRO A 48 -4.88 30.75 1.38
C PRO A 48 -5.92 31.42 2.31
N ASN A 49 -6.36 30.77 3.40
CA ASN A 49 -7.55 31.19 4.17
C ASN A 49 -7.33 31.30 5.70
N THR A 50 -6.10 31.49 6.20
CA THR A 50 -5.77 31.40 7.64
C THR A 50 -5.51 32.72 8.36
N VAL A 51 -5.83 32.74 9.67
CA VAL A 51 -5.58 33.86 10.61
C VAL A 51 -4.12 33.85 11.08
N GLU A 52 -3.52 35.03 11.33
CA GLU A 52 -2.09 35.25 11.62
C GLU A 52 -1.36 34.23 12.52
N PRO A 53 -1.89 33.76 13.67
CA PRO A 53 -1.18 32.81 14.54
C PRO A 53 -0.96 31.44 13.88
N LYS A 54 -1.87 31.03 13.00
CA LYS A 54 -1.81 29.76 12.28
C LYS A 54 -0.83 29.82 11.12
N LEU A 55 -0.61 31.02 10.57
CA LEU A 55 0.38 31.27 9.53
C LEU A 55 1.81 31.06 10.05
N ALA A 56 2.08 31.44 11.30
CA ALA A 56 3.38 31.22 11.94
C ALA A 56 3.70 29.73 12.14
N ASP A 57 2.72 28.95 12.62
CA ASP A 57 2.87 27.51 12.81
C ASP A 57 3.06 26.79 11.46
N ALA A 58 2.22 27.14 10.47
CA ALA A 58 2.33 26.56 9.13
C ALA A 58 3.68 26.91 8.48
N LYS A 59 4.14 28.16 8.63
CA LYS A 59 5.45 28.59 8.16
C LYS A 59 6.58 27.81 8.84
N MET A 60 6.52 27.59 10.15
CA MET A 60 7.51 26.80 10.87
C MET A 60 7.63 25.37 10.31
N VAL A 61 6.49 24.70 10.09
CA VAL A 61 6.50 23.35 9.51
C VAL A 61 7.05 23.38 8.08
N CYS A 62 6.62 24.34 7.26
CA CYS A 62 7.11 24.48 5.89
C CYS A 62 8.62 24.78 5.82
N ASP A 63 9.14 25.60 6.73
CA ASP A 63 10.56 25.96 6.79
C ASP A 63 11.42 24.73 7.14
N VAL A 64 11.00 23.91 8.11
CA VAL A 64 11.71 22.67 8.49
C VAL A 64 11.76 21.69 7.31
N VAL A 65 10.64 21.50 6.62
CA VAL A 65 10.55 20.62 5.44
C VAL A 65 11.41 21.14 4.29
N SER A 66 11.37 22.45 4.04
CA SER A 66 12.16 23.08 2.97
C SER A 66 13.66 22.98 3.22
N ARG A 67 14.09 22.90 4.49
CA ARG A 67 15.49 22.69 4.88
C ARG A 67 15.91 21.23 4.93
N MET A 68 15.00 20.28 4.70
CA MET A 68 15.23 18.84 4.86
C MET A 68 15.69 18.45 6.27
N GLU A 69 15.33 19.25 7.27
CA GLU A 69 15.59 19.00 8.70
C GLU A 69 14.52 18.10 9.32
N ASP A 70 13.63 17.54 8.50
CA ASP A 70 12.56 16.63 8.89
C ASP A 70 13.02 15.20 9.24
N THR A 71 14.34 14.97 9.21
CA THR A 71 14.98 13.73 9.66
C THR A 71 15.43 13.76 11.12
N GLU A 72 15.48 14.95 11.73
CA GLU A 72 15.85 15.13 13.13
C GLU A 72 14.64 14.93 14.05
N PRO A 73 14.85 14.60 15.34
CA PRO A 73 13.78 14.61 16.33
C PRO A 73 13.05 15.95 16.35
N PHE A 74 11.73 15.93 16.53
CA PHE A 74 10.95 17.16 16.59
C PHE A 74 11.40 18.03 17.76
N SER A 75 11.61 19.33 17.51
CA SER A 75 11.73 20.29 18.61
C SER A 75 10.38 20.41 19.33
N PRO A 76 10.36 20.75 20.63
CA PRO A 76 9.12 20.98 21.37
C PRO A 76 8.19 22.01 20.68
N GLU A 77 8.77 23.04 20.08
CA GLU A 77 8.05 24.10 19.37
C GLU A 77 7.40 23.56 18.08
N LEU A 78 8.15 22.78 17.29
CA LEU A 78 7.66 22.17 16.06
C LEU A 78 6.53 21.18 16.37
N LEU A 79 6.69 20.33 17.37
CA LEU A 79 5.67 19.37 17.78
C LEU A 79 4.38 20.09 18.20
N THR A 80 4.50 21.14 19.02
CA THR A 80 3.36 21.94 19.47
C THR A 80 2.67 22.65 18.31
N ALA A 81 3.42 23.17 17.33
CA ALA A 81 2.87 23.76 16.12
C ALA A 81 2.11 22.72 15.28
N MET A 82 2.68 21.54 15.05
CA MET A 82 2.01 20.46 14.31
C MET A 82 0.71 20.00 14.99
N MET A 83 0.69 19.88 16.31
CA MET A 83 -0.51 19.52 17.07
C MET A 83 -1.61 20.59 16.94
N ARG A 84 -1.25 21.88 17.05
CA ARG A 84 -2.21 22.99 16.89
C ARG A 84 -2.77 23.06 15.47
N LEU A 85 -1.93 22.85 14.46
CA LEU A 85 -2.39 22.77 13.07
C LEU A 85 -3.30 21.57 12.86
N TRP A 86 -2.97 20.39 13.38
CA TRP A 86 -3.83 19.21 13.19
C TRP A 86 -5.19 19.34 13.88
N ALA A 87 -5.24 20.01 15.04
CA ALA A 87 -6.50 20.30 15.73
C ALA A 87 -7.39 21.35 15.03
N ASP A 88 -6.87 22.05 14.02
CA ASP A 88 -7.60 23.08 13.31
C ASP A 88 -8.70 22.51 12.40
N SER A 89 -9.91 23.09 12.46
CA SER A 89 -11.06 22.61 11.69
C SER A 89 -10.88 22.75 10.18
N GLY A 90 -10.17 23.77 9.71
CA GLY A 90 -9.91 23.97 8.30
C GLY A 90 -8.82 23.03 7.77
N ILE A 91 -7.84 22.67 8.60
CA ILE A 91 -6.92 21.56 8.32
C ILE A 91 -7.67 20.22 8.24
N GLN A 92 -8.59 19.96 9.16
CA GLN A 92 -9.44 18.76 9.10
C GLN A 92 -10.32 18.75 7.84
N GLU A 93 -10.85 19.89 7.42
CA GLU A 93 -11.59 20.01 6.15
C GLU A 93 -10.70 19.74 4.93
N CYS A 94 -9.48 20.30 4.92
CA CYS A 94 -8.50 20.04 3.87
C CYS A 94 -8.16 18.54 3.81
N PHE A 95 -7.94 17.88 4.95
CA PHE A 95 -7.70 16.45 5.04
C PHE A 95 -8.87 15.62 4.51
N ASN A 96 -10.12 16.01 4.80
CA ASN A 96 -11.31 15.36 4.25
C ASN A 96 -11.41 15.49 2.72
N ARG A 97 -10.74 16.47 2.12
CA ARG A 97 -10.61 16.68 0.67
C ARG A 97 -9.32 16.10 0.09
N SER A 98 -8.59 15.27 0.84
CA SER A 98 -7.29 14.69 0.44
C SER A 98 -7.28 13.86 -0.84
N ARG A 99 -8.44 13.52 -1.42
CA ARG A 99 -8.50 12.94 -2.78
C ARG A 99 -8.05 13.90 -3.88
N GLU A 100 -8.12 15.21 -3.62
CA GLU A 100 -7.79 16.28 -4.58
C GLU A 100 -6.29 16.47 -4.76
N TYR A 101 -5.46 15.90 -3.88
CA TYR A 101 -4.02 16.04 -3.90
C TYR A 101 -3.31 14.77 -3.44
N GLN A 102 -1.99 14.75 -3.52
CA GLN A 102 -1.19 13.57 -3.18
C GLN A 102 -0.91 13.54 -1.67
N LEU A 103 -1.67 12.75 -0.92
CA LEU A 103 -1.47 12.52 0.50
C LEU A 103 -1.15 11.05 0.80
N ASN A 104 -0.34 10.80 1.84
CA ASN A 104 -0.06 9.46 2.34
C ASN A 104 -1.28 8.91 3.10
N ASP A 105 -1.63 7.65 2.84
CA ASP A 105 -2.71 6.94 3.52
C ASP A 105 -2.52 6.86 5.04
N SER A 106 -1.27 6.82 5.53
CA SER A 106 -0.96 6.81 6.96
C SER A 106 -1.01 8.19 7.62
N ALA A 107 -1.37 9.26 6.90
CA ALA A 107 -1.36 10.64 7.40
C ALA A 107 -2.08 10.79 8.73
N LYS A 108 -3.35 10.37 8.74
CA LYS A 108 -4.21 10.50 9.91
C LYS A 108 -3.63 9.78 11.12
N TYR A 109 -3.15 8.55 10.93
CA TYR A 109 -2.57 7.73 11.98
C TYR A 109 -1.40 8.44 12.68
N TYR A 110 -0.48 9.01 11.92
CA TYR A 110 0.66 9.73 12.49
C TYR A 110 0.26 11.06 13.12
N LEU A 111 -0.62 11.82 12.47
CA LEU A 111 -1.04 13.14 12.96
C LEU A 111 -1.91 13.05 14.22
N ASP A 112 -2.74 12.02 14.33
CA ASP A 112 -3.53 11.72 15.54
C ASP A 112 -2.65 11.30 16.73
N SER A 113 -1.44 10.78 16.47
CA SER A 113 -0.51 10.26 17.48
C SER A 113 0.71 11.15 17.70
N LEU A 114 0.64 12.44 17.35
CA LEU A 114 1.79 13.36 17.41
C LEU A 114 2.39 13.44 18.82
N ASP A 115 1.57 13.44 19.85
CA ASP A 115 1.99 13.43 21.25
C ASP A 115 2.90 12.24 21.59
N ARG A 116 2.50 11.03 21.18
CA ARG A 116 3.27 9.79 21.39
C ARG A 116 4.52 9.75 20.51
N ILE A 117 4.39 10.14 19.25
CA ILE A 117 5.46 10.03 18.25
C ILE A 117 6.54 11.10 18.44
N GLY A 118 6.15 12.28 18.91
CA GLY A 118 7.04 13.39 19.19
C GLY A 118 7.70 13.36 20.57
N ALA A 119 7.38 12.36 21.40
CA ALA A 119 7.99 12.18 22.71
C ALA A 119 9.51 11.91 22.59
N ALA A 120 10.30 12.46 23.51
CA ALA A 120 11.76 12.34 23.49
C ALA A 120 12.27 10.89 23.63
N ASP A 121 11.48 10.04 24.29
CA ASP A 121 11.73 8.62 24.51
C ASP A 121 10.92 7.71 23.56
N TYR A 122 10.36 8.27 22.48
CA TYR A 122 9.56 7.53 21.52
C TYR A 122 10.28 6.29 20.99
N GLN A 123 9.60 5.15 21.12
CA GLN A 123 9.98 3.89 20.48
C GLN A 123 8.88 3.48 19.50
N PRO A 124 9.21 3.21 18.22
CA PRO A 124 8.22 2.78 17.24
C PRO A 124 7.54 1.48 17.65
N THR A 125 6.22 1.47 17.55
CA THR A 125 5.45 0.22 17.65
C THR A 125 5.53 -0.56 16.33
N GLU A 126 5.16 -1.84 16.36
CA GLU A 126 5.01 -2.62 15.12
C GLU A 126 4.03 -1.94 14.15
N GLN A 127 2.96 -1.33 14.67
CA GLN A 127 1.99 -0.60 13.85
C GLN A 127 2.59 0.63 13.18
N ASP A 128 3.48 1.36 13.87
CA ASP A 128 4.21 2.49 13.28
C ASP A 128 5.09 2.00 12.12
N ILE A 129 5.80 0.88 12.33
CA ILE A 129 6.66 0.28 11.31
C ILE A 129 5.83 -0.16 10.09
N LEU A 130 4.72 -0.87 10.31
CA LEU A 130 3.84 -1.35 9.24
C LEU A 130 3.17 -0.21 8.45
N ARG A 131 2.90 0.93 9.09
CA ARG A 131 2.32 2.12 8.46
C ARG A 131 3.38 3.06 7.86
N THR A 132 4.66 2.78 8.06
CA THR A 132 5.75 3.60 7.48
C THR A 132 5.84 3.34 5.98
N ARG A 133 5.89 4.41 5.20
CA ARG A 133 6.00 4.31 3.74
C ARG A 133 7.46 4.39 3.34
N VAL A 134 7.98 3.27 2.86
CA VAL A 134 9.27 3.22 2.16
C VAL A 134 8.98 2.72 0.75
N LYS A 135 9.37 3.50 -0.26
CA LYS A 135 9.24 3.10 -1.67
C LYS A 135 10.18 1.93 -1.93
N THR A 136 9.65 0.80 -2.40
CA THR A 136 10.50 -0.31 -2.85
C THR A 136 11.18 0.09 -4.17
N THR A 137 12.50 -0.05 -4.21
CA THR A 137 13.31 0.15 -5.42
C THR A 137 14.03 -1.16 -5.75
N GLY A 138 13.97 -1.57 -7.02
CA GLY A 138 14.50 -2.87 -7.44
C GLY A 138 13.65 -4.05 -6.97
N ILE A 139 14.35 -5.14 -6.66
CA ILE A 139 13.80 -6.44 -6.28
C ILE A 139 14.43 -6.83 -4.94
N VAL A 140 13.59 -7.18 -3.97
CA VAL A 140 14.03 -7.66 -2.65
C VAL A 140 13.54 -9.09 -2.49
N GLU A 141 14.47 -10.01 -2.27
CA GLU A 141 14.16 -11.42 -2.01
C GLU A 141 14.16 -11.68 -0.50
N THR A 142 13.13 -12.38 -0.02
CA THR A 142 13.00 -12.80 1.38
C THR A 142 12.76 -14.30 1.44
N HIS A 143 13.49 -14.99 2.31
CA HIS A 143 13.34 -16.41 2.55
C HIS A 143 12.71 -16.63 3.92
N PHE A 144 11.69 -17.49 3.98
CA PHE A 144 11.10 -17.89 5.24
C PHE A 144 10.54 -19.30 5.17
N THR A 145 10.28 -19.88 6.33
CA THR A 145 9.66 -21.20 6.44
C THR A 145 8.28 -21.06 7.05
N PHE A 146 7.27 -21.66 6.43
CA PHE A 146 5.89 -21.63 6.91
C PHE A 146 5.23 -22.98 6.64
N LYS A 147 4.55 -23.57 7.64
CA LYS A 147 3.99 -24.95 7.57
C LYS A 147 5.00 -25.99 7.03
N ASN A 148 6.27 -25.91 7.46
CA ASN A 148 7.40 -26.73 6.98
C ASN A 148 7.73 -26.62 5.49
N LEU A 149 7.21 -25.59 4.80
CA LEU A 149 7.56 -25.26 3.42
C LEU A 149 8.50 -24.06 3.40
N HIS A 150 9.48 -24.11 2.50
CA HIS A 150 10.39 -23.00 2.27
C HIS A 150 9.83 -22.10 1.17
N PHE A 151 9.62 -20.84 1.52
CA PHE A 151 9.12 -19.80 0.64
C PHE A 151 10.26 -18.87 0.25
N ARG A 152 10.34 -18.58 -1.06
CA ARG A 152 11.07 -17.43 -1.60
C ARG A 152 10.05 -16.42 -2.09
N LEU A 153 10.03 -15.26 -1.43
CA LEU A 153 9.17 -14.14 -1.78
C LEU A 153 10.00 -13.03 -2.41
N PHE A 154 9.65 -12.61 -3.61
CA PHE A 154 10.25 -11.46 -4.27
C PHE A 154 9.30 -10.27 -4.19
N ASP A 155 9.67 -9.24 -3.42
CA ASP A 155 8.98 -7.95 -3.40
C ASP A 155 9.60 -7.04 -4.47
N VAL A 156 8.77 -6.54 -5.38
CA VAL A 156 9.23 -5.71 -6.48
C VAL A 156 8.48 -4.39 -6.52
N GLY A 157 9.21 -3.31 -6.84
CA GLY A 157 8.60 -1.98 -6.91
C GLY A 157 7.47 -1.92 -7.95
N GLY A 158 6.30 -1.41 -7.54
CA GLY A 158 5.09 -1.30 -8.38
C GLY A 158 5.12 -0.16 -9.43
N GLN A 159 6.06 0.78 -9.28
CA GLN A 159 6.10 2.03 -10.05
C GLN A 159 6.55 1.81 -11.49
N ARG A 160 6.08 2.66 -12.41
CA ARG A 160 6.38 2.53 -13.85
C ARG A 160 7.89 2.44 -14.14
N SER A 161 8.72 3.15 -13.38
CA SER A 161 10.20 3.10 -13.51
C SER A 161 10.80 1.74 -13.14
N GLU A 162 10.16 0.99 -12.26
CA GLU A 162 10.67 -0.28 -11.72
C GLU A 162 10.25 -1.49 -12.58
N ARG A 163 9.16 -1.37 -13.36
CA ARG A 163 8.56 -2.51 -14.09
C ARG A 163 9.49 -3.18 -15.10
N LYS A 164 10.47 -2.45 -15.64
CA LYS A 164 11.48 -3.03 -16.55
C LYS A 164 12.35 -4.10 -15.86
N LYS A 165 12.47 -4.05 -14.54
CA LYS A 165 13.29 -4.98 -13.74
C LYS A 165 12.56 -6.31 -13.48
N TRP A 166 11.24 -6.35 -13.65
CA TRP A 166 10.40 -7.49 -13.27
C TRP A 166 10.73 -8.78 -14.01
N ILE A 167 11.25 -8.69 -15.24
CA ILE A 167 11.66 -9.88 -16.00
C ILE A 167 12.67 -10.76 -15.24
N HIS A 168 13.43 -10.20 -14.30
CA HIS A 168 14.40 -10.93 -13.48
C HIS A 168 13.77 -11.86 -12.43
N CYS A 169 12.45 -11.83 -12.23
CA CYS A 169 11.74 -12.74 -11.32
C CYS A 169 10.64 -13.58 -12.00
N PHE A 170 10.66 -13.69 -13.33
CA PHE A 170 9.62 -14.40 -14.10
C PHE A 170 9.86 -15.91 -14.25
N GLU A 171 11.02 -16.42 -13.85
CA GLU A 171 11.33 -17.85 -13.93
C GLU A 171 10.83 -18.62 -12.70
N ASP A 172 10.27 -19.80 -12.94
CA ASP A 172 9.81 -20.75 -11.92
C ASP A 172 8.85 -20.18 -10.84
N VAL A 173 8.00 -19.23 -11.23
CA VAL A 173 6.99 -18.64 -10.34
C VAL A 173 5.87 -19.64 -10.06
N THR A 174 5.70 -20.02 -8.80
CA THR A 174 4.59 -20.89 -8.37
C THR A 174 3.27 -20.13 -8.34
N ALA A 175 3.27 -18.92 -7.75
CA ALA A 175 2.10 -18.06 -7.71
C ALA A 175 2.48 -16.58 -7.70
N ILE A 176 1.58 -15.75 -8.21
CA ILE A 176 1.67 -14.28 -8.15
C ILE A 176 0.70 -13.77 -7.11
N ILE A 177 1.18 -12.99 -6.16
CA ILE A 177 0.33 -12.18 -5.28
C ILE A 177 0.23 -10.81 -5.92
N PHE A 178 -0.95 -10.40 -6.39
CA PHE A 178 -1.21 -9.08 -6.91
C PHE A 178 -2.03 -8.27 -5.91
N CYS A 179 -1.44 -7.21 -5.35
CA CYS A 179 -2.12 -6.32 -4.42
C CYS A 179 -2.80 -5.19 -5.20
N VAL A 180 -4.04 -4.88 -4.83
CA VAL A 180 -4.83 -3.76 -5.33
C VAL A 180 -5.08 -2.80 -4.17
N ALA A 181 -4.84 -1.51 -4.37
CA ALA A 181 -5.28 -0.50 -3.42
C ALA A 181 -6.74 -0.15 -3.67
N LEU A 182 -7.68 -0.71 -2.88
CA LEU A 182 -9.12 -0.40 -2.99
C LEU A 182 -9.37 1.11 -2.86
N SER A 183 -8.64 1.78 -1.95
CA SER A 183 -8.74 3.22 -1.71
C SER A 183 -8.30 4.11 -2.88
N GLY A 184 -7.74 3.54 -3.95
CA GLY A 184 -7.23 4.27 -5.11
C GLY A 184 -8.28 4.66 -6.16
N TYR A 185 -9.55 4.29 -5.99
CA TYR A 185 -10.60 4.48 -7.00
C TYR A 185 -10.91 5.95 -7.30
N ASP A 186 -10.73 6.87 -6.37
CA ASP A 186 -11.00 8.31 -6.56
C ASP A 186 -9.71 9.15 -6.51
N GLN A 187 -8.57 8.53 -6.79
CA GLN A 187 -7.26 9.19 -6.79
C GLN A 187 -6.56 9.02 -8.14
N VAL A 188 -5.70 9.99 -8.45
CA VAL A 188 -4.81 9.96 -9.62
C VAL A 188 -3.40 9.52 -9.25
N LEU A 189 -2.65 8.99 -10.22
CA LEU A 189 -1.24 8.63 -10.07
C LEU A 189 -0.40 9.85 -9.67
N HIS A 190 0.68 9.60 -8.95
CA HIS A 190 1.65 10.65 -8.62
C HIS A 190 2.54 11.00 -9.82
N GLU A 191 2.76 10.07 -10.75
CA GLU A 191 3.66 10.28 -11.89
C GLU A 191 3.10 11.21 -12.97
N ASP A 192 1.78 11.27 -13.13
CA ASP A 192 1.16 12.04 -14.21
C ASP A 192 -0.08 12.84 -13.79
N GLU A 193 -0.50 12.76 -12.53
CA GLU A 193 -1.62 13.51 -11.90
C GLU A 193 -2.95 13.50 -12.68
N THR A 194 -3.10 12.58 -13.63
CA THR A 194 -4.23 12.56 -14.58
C THR A 194 -4.82 11.17 -14.69
N THR A 195 -3.99 10.13 -14.65
CA THR A 195 -4.45 8.74 -14.72
C THR A 195 -5.01 8.30 -13.37
N ASN A 196 -6.26 7.82 -13.35
CA ASN A 196 -6.83 7.19 -12.17
C ASN A 196 -6.00 5.96 -11.71
N ARG A 197 -5.70 5.87 -10.41
CA ARG A 197 -4.83 4.80 -9.85
C ARG A 197 -5.41 3.41 -10.07
N MET A 198 -6.72 3.23 -9.93
CA MET A 198 -7.38 1.94 -10.09
C MET A 198 -7.44 1.51 -11.56
N HIS A 199 -7.65 2.44 -12.49
CA HIS A 199 -7.54 2.13 -13.92
C HIS A 199 -6.12 1.71 -14.34
N GLU A 200 -5.08 2.39 -13.84
CA GLU A 200 -3.70 1.95 -14.06
C GLU A 200 -3.47 0.54 -13.48
N SER A 201 -3.99 0.28 -12.28
CA SER A 201 -3.92 -1.04 -11.64
C SER A 201 -4.61 -2.13 -12.47
N LEU A 202 -5.81 -1.86 -13.01
CA LEU A 202 -6.53 -2.79 -13.89
C LEU A 202 -5.76 -3.08 -15.18
N LYS A 203 -5.16 -2.06 -15.81
CA LYS A 203 -4.30 -2.22 -16.99
C LYS A 203 -3.08 -3.08 -16.67
N LEU A 204 -2.44 -2.82 -15.53
CA LEU A 204 -1.30 -3.60 -15.06
C LEU A 204 -1.70 -5.06 -14.81
N PHE A 205 -2.82 -5.27 -14.12
CA PHE A 205 -3.35 -6.60 -13.86
C PHE A 205 -3.65 -7.36 -15.16
N ASP A 206 -4.32 -6.74 -16.13
CA ASP A 206 -4.57 -7.34 -17.45
C ASP A 206 -3.27 -7.80 -18.13
N SER A 207 -2.22 -6.98 -18.04
CA SER A 207 -0.92 -7.29 -18.65
C SER A 207 -0.18 -8.46 -17.96
N ILE A 208 -0.33 -8.61 -16.64
CA ILE A 208 0.29 -9.70 -15.87
C ILE A 208 -0.55 -10.97 -15.99
N CYS A 209 -1.85 -10.85 -15.79
CA CYS A 209 -2.80 -11.96 -15.85
C CYS A 209 -2.74 -12.70 -17.20
N ASN A 210 -2.54 -11.96 -18.28
CA ASN A 210 -2.50 -12.52 -19.63
C ASN A 210 -1.07 -12.61 -20.21
N ASN A 211 -0.04 -12.51 -19.37
CA ASN A 211 1.33 -12.67 -19.83
C ASN A 211 1.63 -14.15 -20.13
N LYS A 212 2.30 -14.41 -21.27
CA LYS A 212 2.70 -15.77 -21.68
C LYS A 212 3.61 -16.46 -20.67
N TRP A 213 4.45 -15.71 -19.97
CA TRP A 213 5.33 -16.24 -18.91
C TRP A 213 4.54 -16.77 -17.70
N PHE A 214 3.29 -16.33 -17.54
CA PHE A 214 2.45 -16.68 -16.39
C PHE A 214 1.24 -17.51 -16.78
N THR A 215 1.21 -18.12 -17.97
CA THR A 215 0.01 -18.80 -18.51
C THR A 215 -0.59 -19.78 -17.49
N ASP A 216 0.26 -20.61 -16.88
CA ASP A 216 -0.12 -21.64 -15.91
C ASP A 216 0.12 -21.23 -14.45
N THR A 217 0.53 -19.97 -14.23
CA THR A 217 0.78 -19.43 -12.89
C THR A 217 -0.52 -18.96 -12.25
N SER A 218 -0.83 -19.48 -11.06
CA SER A 218 -1.97 -19.03 -10.26
C SER A 218 -1.80 -17.60 -9.78
N ILE A 219 -2.90 -16.86 -9.69
CA ILE A 219 -2.89 -15.48 -9.21
C ILE A 219 -3.72 -15.37 -7.95
N ILE A 220 -3.14 -14.78 -6.92
CA ILE A 220 -3.79 -14.42 -5.69
C ILE A 220 -3.99 -12.90 -5.73
N LEU A 221 -5.25 -12.46 -5.70
CA LEU A 221 -5.62 -11.06 -5.80
C LEU A 221 -5.94 -10.52 -4.41
N PHE A 222 -5.10 -9.64 -3.87
CA PHE A 222 -5.38 -8.95 -2.62
C PHE A 222 -6.07 -7.62 -2.90
N LEU A 223 -7.35 -7.53 -2.57
CA LEU A 223 -8.09 -6.28 -2.51
C LEU A 223 -7.77 -5.60 -1.18
N ASN A 224 -6.66 -4.86 -1.17
CA ASN A 224 -6.02 -4.32 0.03
C ASN A 224 -6.51 -2.92 0.40
N LYS A 225 -6.17 -2.48 1.62
CA LYS A 225 -6.59 -1.21 2.24
C LYS A 225 -8.10 -1.15 2.45
N ARG A 226 -8.66 -2.28 2.88
CA ARG A 226 -10.07 -2.41 3.25
C ARG A 226 -10.51 -1.31 4.22
N ASP A 227 -9.71 -1.10 5.27
CA ASP A 227 -9.94 -0.12 6.33
C ASP A 227 -10.15 1.29 5.77
N ILE A 228 -9.27 1.72 4.87
CA ILE A 228 -9.36 3.04 4.26
C ILE A 228 -10.54 3.13 3.28
N PHE A 229 -10.81 2.05 2.54
CA PHE A 229 -11.88 2.02 1.57
C PHE A 229 -13.28 2.12 2.22
N GLU A 230 -13.47 1.44 3.36
CA GLU A 230 -14.73 1.42 4.12
C GLU A 230 -15.19 2.83 4.53
N ASP A 231 -14.27 3.68 4.99
CA ASP A 231 -14.57 5.07 5.32
C ASP A 231 -14.81 5.95 4.08
N LYS A 232 -14.11 5.64 2.98
CA LYS A 232 -14.02 6.51 1.81
C LYS A 232 -15.23 6.37 0.89
N ILE A 233 -15.73 5.14 0.71
CA ILE A 233 -16.88 4.85 -0.15
C ILE A 233 -18.16 5.55 0.31
N LEU A 234 -18.27 5.86 1.60
CA LEU A 234 -19.37 6.64 2.18
C LEU A 234 -19.35 8.12 1.78
N LYS A 235 -18.20 8.64 1.37
CA LYS A 235 -17.98 10.08 1.06
C LYS A 235 -17.83 10.35 -0.44
N SER A 236 -17.30 9.37 -1.17
CA SER A 236 -16.86 9.53 -2.55
C SER A 236 -17.41 8.35 -3.37
N PRO A 237 -18.33 8.57 -4.33
CA PRO A 237 -19.01 7.47 -4.99
C PRO A 237 -18.07 6.71 -5.94
N LEU A 238 -18.32 5.40 -6.08
CA LEU A 238 -17.51 4.53 -6.96
C LEU A 238 -17.56 4.97 -8.44
N THR A 239 -18.62 5.70 -8.82
CA THR A 239 -18.82 6.25 -10.17
C THR A 239 -17.74 7.22 -10.63
N ILE A 240 -16.91 7.74 -9.72
CA ILE A 240 -15.70 8.50 -10.09
C ILE A 240 -14.71 7.63 -10.87
N CYS A 241 -14.59 6.35 -10.50
CA CYS A 241 -13.76 5.39 -11.20
C CYS A 241 -14.52 4.64 -12.29
N PHE A 242 -15.78 4.31 -12.04
CA PHE A 242 -16.59 3.47 -12.92
C PHE A 242 -17.94 4.15 -13.19
N PRO A 243 -18.01 5.09 -14.15
CA PRO A 243 -19.23 5.84 -14.45
C PRO A 243 -20.45 4.96 -14.75
N GLU A 244 -20.21 3.74 -15.21
CA GLU A 244 -21.21 2.70 -15.51
C GLU A 244 -21.72 1.94 -14.26
N TYR A 245 -21.14 2.16 -13.08
CA TYR A 245 -21.57 1.51 -11.84
C TYR A 245 -22.95 2.00 -11.42
N THR A 246 -23.90 1.08 -11.33
CA THR A 246 -25.31 1.36 -10.95
C THR A 246 -25.68 0.84 -9.56
N GLY A 247 -24.75 0.17 -8.88
CA GLY A 247 -24.96 -0.36 -7.54
C GLY A 247 -24.91 0.74 -6.45
N PRO A 248 -25.31 0.40 -5.21
CA PRO A 248 -25.22 1.33 -4.09
C PRO A 248 -23.77 1.47 -3.61
N ASN A 249 -23.40 2.65 -3.09
CA ASN A 249 -22.05 2.88 -2.53
C ASN A 249 -21.89 2.27 -1.12
N THR A 250 -22.34 1.02 -0.92
CA THR A 250 -22.01 0.25 0.28
C THR A 250 -20.64 -0.40 0.10
N PHE A 251 -19.98 -0.70 1.22
CA PHE A 251 -18.70 -1.43 1.19
C PHE A 251 -18.80 -2.75 0.42
N THR A 252 -19.82 -3.57 0.73
CA THR A 252 -20.00 -4.90 0.15
C THR A 252 -20.24 -4.84 -1.37
N ASP A 253 -21.16 -3.99 -1.82
CA ASP A 253 -21.52 -3.90 -3.24
C ASP A 253 -20.37 -3.30 -4.07
N ALA A 254 -19.67 -2.32 -3.53
CA ALA A 254 -18.56 -1.68 -4.21
C ALA A 254 -17.33 -2.62 -4.32
N VAL A 255 -17.00 -3.36 -3.25
CA VAL A 255 -15.91 -4.36 -3.30
C VAL A 255 -16.25 -5.49 -4.27
N ALA A 256 -17.48 -6.02 -4.24
CA ALA A 256 -17.91 -7.06 -5.17
C ALA A 256 -17.81 -6.60 -6.63
N TYR A 257 -18.18 -5.34 -6.90
CA TYR A 257 -18.02 -4.77 -8.23
C TYR A 257 -16.54 -4.66 -8.62
N ILE A 258 -15.69 -4.08 -7.76
CA ILE A 258 -14.25 -3.97 -8.03
C ILE A 258 -13.64 -5.36 -8.28
N GLN A 259 -13.96 -6.35 -7.45
CA GLN A 259 -13.53 -7.73 -7.65
C GLN A 259 -13.88 -8.24 -9.05
N SER A 260 -15.13 -8.07 -9.49
CA SER A 260 -15.56 -8.48 -10.83
C SER A 260 -14.79 -7.78 -11.95
N GLN A 261 -14.38 -6.52 -11.76
CA GLN A 261 -13.59 -5.78 -12.73
C GLN A 261 -12.18 -6.37 -12.91
N TYR A 262 -11.57 -6.89 -11.86
CA TYR A 262 -10.28 -7.58 -11.95
C TYR A 262 -10.44 -9.00 -12.51
N GLU A 263 -11.39 -9.78 -11.99
CA GLU A 263 -11.62 -11.15 -12.43
C GLU A 263 -11.98 -11.23 -13.92
N SER A 264 -12.74 -10.26 -14.44
CA SER A 264 -13.06 -10.17 -15.87
C SER A 264 -11.85 -9.92 -16.80
N LYS A 265 -10.68 -9.56 -16.26
CA LYS A 265 -9.43 -9.45 -17.05
C LYS A 265 -8.79 -10.79 -17.33
N ASN A 266 -9.18 -11.85 -16.65
CA ASN A 266 -8.67 -13.18 -16.92
C ASN A 266 -9.24 -13.72 -18.24
N LYS A 267 -8.37 -13.93 -19.22
CA LYS A 267 -8.76 -14.48 -20.53
C LYS A 267 -8.50 -15.98 -20.61
N SER A 268 -7.89 -16.59 -19.59
CA SER A 268 -7.61 -18.02 -19.55
C SER A 268 -8.71 -18.76 -18.78
N PRO A 269 -9.38 -19.76 -19.38
CA PRO A 269 -10.41 -20.53 -18.69
C PRO A 269 -9.84 -21.45 -17.60
N ASN A 270 -8.53 -21.74 -17.66
CA ASN A 270 -7.86 -22.67 -16.75
C ASN A 270 -7.11 -21.95 -15.61
N LYS A 271 -6.96 -20.63 -15.70
CA LYS A 271 -6.26 -19.85 -14.68
C LYS A 271 -7.24 -19.48 -13.59
N GLU A 272 -6.92 -19.84 -12.36
CA GLU A 272 -7.69 -19.45 -11.18
C GLU A 272 -7.15 -18.14 -10.59
N ILE A 273 -8.08 -17.24 -10.24
CA ILE A 273 -7.81 -16.04 -9.46
C ILE A 273 -8.40 -16.22 -8.07
N TYR A 274 -7.54 -16.20 -7.05
CA TYR A 274 -7.93 -16.33 -5.65
C TYR A 274 -8.02 -14.95 -5.01
N THR A 275 -9.24 -14.42 -4.90
CA THR A 275 -9.46 -13.07 -4.39
C THR A 275 -9.63 -13.05 -2.88
N HIS A 276 -8.87 -12.18 -2.20
CA HIS A 276 -8.97 -11.93 -0.76
C HIS A 276 -9.07 -10.44 -0.48
N ILE A 277 -9.98 -10.05 0.41
CA ILE A 277 -10.05 -8.67 0.92
C ILE A 277 -9.09 -8.56 2.09
N THR A 278 -8.13 -7.63 2.01
CA THR A 278 -7.04 -7.54 2.98
C THR A 278 -6.88 -6.16 3.60
N CYS A 279 -6.29 -6.16 4.80
CA CYS A 279 -5.64 -5.00 5.40
C CYS A 279 -4.21 -5.40 5.73
N ALA A 280 -3.25 -4.97 4.91
CA ALA A 280 -1.84 -5.34 5.08
C ALA A 280 -1.20 -4.82 6.39
N THR A 281 -1.87 -3.91 7.09
CA THR A 281 -1.43 -3.43 8.41
C THR A 281 -2.09 -4.18 9.56
N ASP A 282 -2.97 -5.14 9.27
CA ASP A 282 -3.56 -6.09 10.22
C ASP A 282 -2.87 -7.45 10.05
N THR A 283 -2.03 -7.80 11.02
CA THR A 283 -1.23 -9.03 11.02
C THR A 283 -2.09 -10.29 11.08
N ASN A 284 -3.25 -10.25 11.75
CA ASN A 284 -4.16 -11.39 11.83
C ASN A 284 -4.82 -11.66 10.48
N ASN A 285 -5.25 -10.60 9.79
CA ASN A 285 -5.81 -10.72 8.46
C ASN A 285 -4.79 -11.31 7.47
N ILE A 286 -3.55 -10.83 7.49
CA ILE A 286 -2.50 -11.36 6.61
C ILE A 286 -2.13 -12.80 6.94
N GLN A 287 -2.09 -13.18 8.22
CA GLN A 287 -1.83 -14.56 8.62
C GLN A 287 -2.88 -15.52 8.04
N PHE A 288 -4.17 -15.19 8.22
CA PHE A 288 -5.27 -16.00 7.68
C PHE A 288 -5.23 -16.10 6.15
N VAL A 289 -4.95 -15.00 5.47
CA VAL A 289 -4.87 -14.97 4.01
C VAL A 289 -3.66 -15.77 3.52
N PHE A 290 -2.51 -15.67 4.20
CA PHE A 290 -1.32 -16.43 3.86
C PHE A 290 -1.51 -17.93 4.07
N ASP A 291 -2.26 -18.31 5.11
CA ASP A 291 -2.68 -19.69 5.34
C ASP A 291 -3.51 -20.24 4.17
N ALA A 292 -4.55 -19.52 3.75
CA ALA A 292 -5.40 -19.91 2.63
C ALA A 292 -4.62 -20.00 1.30
N VAL A 293 -3.74 -19.02 1.07
CA VAL A 293 -2.82 -19.00 -0.09
C VAL A 293 -1.89 -20.20 -0.10
N THR A 294 -1.34 -20.56 1.05
CA THR A 294 -0.43 -21.71 1.19
C THR A 294 -1.14 -23.00 0.79
N ASP A 295 -2.37 -23.21 1.26
CA ASP A 295 -3.13 -24.42 0.97
C ASP A 295 -3.45 -24.55 -0.53
N VAL A 296 -3.76 -23.43 -1.21
CA VAL A 296 -3.95 -23.35 -2.66
C VAL A 296 -2.67 -23.67 -3.43
N ILE A 297 -1.55 -23.07 -3.04
CA ILE A 297 -0.24 -23.29 -3.67
C ILE A 297 0.17 -24.76 -3.54
N ILE A 298 -0.04 -25.37 -2.38
CA ILE A 298 0.24 -26.79 -2.14
C ILE A 298 -0.64 -27.67 -3.03
N ALA A 299 -1.96 -27.42 -3.06
CA ALA A 299 -2.89 -28.22 -3.87
C ALA A 299 -2.54 -28.19 -5.37
N ASN A 300 -2.10 -27.04 -5.88
CA ASN A 300 -1.69 -26.90 -7.28
C ASN A 300 -0.35 -27.58 -7.57
N ASN A 301 0.62 -27.48 -6.66
CA ASN A 301 1.88 -28.23 -6.77
C ASN A 301 1.66 -29.75 -6.76
N LEU A 302 0.77 -30.25 -5.88
CA LEU A 302 0.45 -31.68 -5.81
C LEU A 302 -0.25 -32.20 -7.08
N ARG A 303 -1.18 -31.41 -7.65
CA ARG A 303 -1.80 -31.72 -8.95
C ARG A 303 -0.76 -31.74 -10.08
N GLY A 304 0.16 -30.76 -10.11
CA GLY A 304 1.24 -30.70 -11.10
C GLY A 304 2.20 -31.88 -11.04
N CYS A 305 2.36 -32.52 -9.88
CA CYS A 305 3.15 -33.74 -9.70
C CYS A 305 2.40 -35.05 -9.97
N GLY A 306 1.11 -35.00 -10.35
CA GLY A 306 0.30 -36.20 -10.62
C GLY A 306 -0.08 -37.00 -9.37
N LEU A 307 -0.09 -36.37 -8.20
CA LEU A 307 -0.45 -36.99 -6.92
C LEU A 307 -1.96 -36.88 -6.58
N TYR A 308 -2.78 -36.45 -7.53
CA TYR A 308 -4.25 -36.37 -7.47
C TYR A 308 -4.86 -36.59 -8.85
#